data_AF-V4L554-F1
#
_entry.id   AF-V4L554-F1
#
_cell.length_a   1.000
_cell.length_b   1.000
_cell.length_c   1.000
_cell.angle_alpha   90.00
_cell.angle_beta   90.00
_cell.angle_gamma   90.00
#
_symmetry.space_group_name_H-M   'P 1'
#
loop_
_entity.id
_entity.type
_entity.pdbx_description
1 polymer ?
#
loop_
_entity_poly.entity_id
_entity_poly.type
_entity_poly.pdbx_seq_one_letter_code
_entity_poly.pdbx_strand_id
1 'polypeptide(L)'
;MAKRRQKGMPNACRCGESSLIKTSGTSKNPGRLFHCCPKGSENDNYRLFKWTDESMVEELFFMKETMKNLEMKTRTCEDMVNCIEKDIKDLKMVGRGYEKEMETMKAEVRLLKCMIVCGVVVFAGYFRFCA
;
A
#
# COMPACT_ATOMS: atom_id res chain seq x y z
N MET A 1 -27.27 30.35 -1.74
CA MET A 1 -26.50 29.09 -1.65
C MET A 1 -25.76 28.87 -2.96
N ALA A 2 -24.42 28.91 -2.94
CA ALA A 2 -23.61 28.77 -4.15
C ALA A 2 -23.72 27.35 -4.73
N LYS A 3 -24.05 27.26 -6.02
CA LYS A 3 -24.23 26.02 -6.79
C LYS A 3 -22.87 25.29 -6.81
N ARG A 4 -22.65 24.28 -5.96
CA ARG A 4 -21.48 23.38 -6.11
C ARG A 4 -21.55 22.79 -7.52
N ARG A 5 -20.68 23.25 -8.43
CA ARG A 5 -20.48 22.59 -9.73
C ARG A 5 -19.99 21.18 -9.41
N GLN A 6 -20.77 20.17 -9.79
CA GLN A 6 -20.28 18.79 -9.81
C GLN A 6 -19.06 18.77 -10.73
N LYS A 7 -17.88 18.55 -10.15
CA LYS A 7 -16.65 18.30 -10.91
C LYS A 7 -16.75 16.91 -11.53
N GLY A 8 -16.24 16.77 -12.75
CA GLY A 8 -16.21 15.49 -13.45
C GLY A 8 -17.53 15.12 -14.15
N MET A 9 -17.68 13.85 -14.53
CA MET A 9 -18.87 13.36 -15.23
C MET A 9 -20.07 13.25 -14.27
N PRO A 10 -21.16 13.99 -14.53
CA PRO A 10 -22.33 13.93 -13.67
C PRO A 10 -23.05 12.60 -13.88
N ASN A 11 -23.12 11.76 -12.85
CA ASN A 11 -23.78 10.47 -12.89
C ASN A 11 -25.30 10.54 -12.58
N ALA A 12 -25.73 11.55 -11.83
CA ALA A 12 -27.12 11.75 -11.44
C ALA A 12 -27.51 13.23 -11.36
N CYS A 13 -28.79 13.50 -11.61
CA CYS A 13 -29.42 14.80 -11.40
C CYS A 13 -29.87 14.96 -9.94
N ARG A 14 -30.09 16.21 -9.51
CA ARG A 14 -30.70 16.53 -8.21
C ARG A 14 -32.08 15.90 -7.96
N CYS A 15 -32.79 15.48 -9.01
CA CYS A 15 -34.06 14.78 -8.86
C CYS A 15 -33.91 13.27 -8.56
N GLY A 16 -32.67 12.77 -8.40
CA GLY A 16 -32.37 11.37 -8.11
C GLY A 16 -32.19 10.48 -9.36
N GLU A 17 -32.61 10.94 -10.53
CA GLU A 17 -32.48 10.19 -11.78
C GLU A 17 -31.04 10.21 -12.31
N SER A 18 -30.62 9.09 -12.93
CA SER A 18 -29.35 8.99 -13.64
C SER A 18 -29.26 9.99 -14.79
N SER A 19 -28.06 10.51 -15.05
CA SER A 19 -27.84 11.41 -16.18
C SER A 19 -28.01 10.68 -17.52
N LEU A 20 -28.49 11.40 -18.53
CA LEU A 20 -28.50 10.95 -19.93
C LEU A 20 -27.59 11.84 -20.78
N ILE A 21 -26.94 11.25 -21.77
CA ILE A 21 -26.21 11.99 -22.80
C ILE A 21 -27.14 12.24 -23.99
N LYS A 22 -27.21 13.48 -24.46
CA LYS A 22 -27.95 13.88 -25.66
C LYS A 22 -27.06 14.66 -26.61
N THR A 23 -27.44 14.66 -27.88
CA THR A 23 -26.80 15.44 -28.95
C THR A 23 -27.53 16.77 -29.11
N SER A 24 -26.80 17.88 -29.10
CA SER A 24 -27.36 19.21 -29.32
C SER A 24 -27.78 19.39 -30.78
N GLY A 25 -29.05 19.70 -31.01
CA GLY A 25 -29.60 20.10 -32.30
C GLY A 25 -29.55 21.62 -32.54
N THR A 26 -28.96 22.40 -31.62
CA THR A 26 -28.92 23.86 -31.75
C THR A 26 -27.94 24.30 -32.84
N SER A 27 -28.28 25.35 -33.58
CA SER A 27 -27.38 25.94 -34.59
C SER A 27 -26.06 26.46 -34.01
N LYS A 28 -26.06 26.84 -32.72
CA LYS A 28 -24.86 27.31 -32.01
C LYS A 28 -23.88 26.20 -31.65
N ASN A 29 -24.39 25.00 -31.34
CA ASN A 29 -23.56 23.86 -30.93
C ASN A 29 -24.05 22.57 -31.62
N PRO A 30 -24.05 22.51 -32.97
CA PRO A 30 -24.61 21.37 -33.68
C PRO A 30 -23.79 20.11 -33.39
N GLY A 31 -24.46 19.01 -33.06
CA GLY A 31 -23.82 17.71 -32.83
C GLY A 31 -23.10 17.56 -31.48
N ARG A 32 -22.93 18.64 -30.69
CA ARG A 32 -22.19 18.56 -29.41
C ARG A 32 -22.97 17.76 -28.36
N LEU A 33 -22.28 16.88 -27.64
CA LEU A 33 -22.88 16.02 -26.62
C LEU A 33 -22.97 16.71 -25.25
N PHE A 34 -24.09 16.54 -24.54
CA PHE A 34 -24.27 17.05 -23.18
C PHE A 34 -24.98 16.04 -22.27
N HIS A 35 -24.59 16.03 -21.00
CA HIS A 35 -25.28 15.36 -19.92
C HIS A 35 -26.50 16.18 -19.49
N CYS A 36 -27.64 15.51 -19.31
CA CYS A 36 -28.89 16.13 -18.90
C CYS A 36 -29.74 15.25 -17.99
N CYS A 37 -30.74 15.86 -17.35
CA CYS A 37 -31.77 15.13 -16.61
C CYS A 37 -32.79 14.49 -17.57
N PRO A 38 -33.14 13.19 -17.41
CA PRO A 38 -34.16 12.53 -18.23
C PRO A 38 -35.50 13.25 -18.22
N LYS A 39 -35.89 13.75 -17.05
CA LYS A 39 -37.19 14.40 -16.86
C LYS A 39 -37.17 15.87 -17.32
N GLY A 40 -36.03 16.41 -17.74
CA GLY A 40 -35.86 17.84 -18.01
C GLY A 40 -36.48 18.30 -19.33
N SER A 41 -36.96 19.54 -19.34
CA SER A 41 -37.51 20.24 -20.51
C SER A 41 -36.67 21.46 -20.85
N GLU A 42 -36.79 22.00 -22.07
CA GLU A 42 -36.04 23.21 -22.51
C GLU A 42 -36.25 24.43 -21.60
N ASN A 43 -37.43 24.56 -20.99
CA ASN A 43 -37.73 25.64 -20.06
C ASN A 43 -37.27 25.39 -18.60
N ASP A 44 -36.67 24.24 -18.30
CA ASP A 44 -36.27 23.89 -16.93
C ASP A 44 -34.77 24.13 -16.69
N ASN A 45 -34.45 25.39 -16.38
CA ASN A 45 -33.09 25.86 -16.08
C ASN A 45 -32.51 25.31 -14.76
N TYR A 46 -33.30 24.60 -13.95
CA TYR A 46 -32.87 24.09 -12.65
C TYR A 46 -32.29 22.67 -12.71
N ARG A 47 -32.48 21.98 -13.84
CA ARG A 47 -32.03 20.60 -14.02
C ARG A 47 -30.60 20.48 -14.53
N LEU A 48 -30.07 19.26 -14.42
CA LEU A 48 -28.72 18.92 -14.85
C LEU A 48 -28.53 19.30 -16.32
N PHE A 49 -27.49 20.07 -16.60
CA PHE A 49 -26.94 20.34 -17.93
C PHE A 49 -25.43 20.51 -17.79
N LYS A 50 -24.65 19.72 -18.54
CA LYS A 50 -23.19 19.87 -18.61
C LYS A 50 -22.66 19.31 -19.92
N TRP A 51 -21.75 20.02 -20.58
CA TRP A 51 -21.12 19.53 -21.80
C TRP A 51 -20.22 18.32 -21.50
N THR A 52 -20.26 17.32 -22.39
CA THR A 52 -19.55 16.05 -22.19
C THR A 52 -18.04 16.25 -22.29
N ASP A 53 -17.58 17.02 -23.28
CA ASP A 53 -16.17 17.33 -23.49
C ASP A 53 -15.56 18.10 -22.30
N GLU A 54 -16.28 19.09 -21.75
CA GLU A 54 -15.84 19.79 -20.54
C GLU A 54 -15.74 18.84 -19.34
N SER A 55 -16.72 17.94 -19.18
CA SER A 55 -16.72 16.95 -18.10
C SER A 55 -15.56 15.96 -18.24
N MET A 56 -15.26 15.51 -19.46
CA MET A 56 -14.13 14.63 -19.76
C MET A 56 -12.79 15.30 -19.46
N VAL A 57 -12.63 16.57 -19.81
CA VAL A 57 -11.39 17.33 -19.50
C VAL A 57 -11.19 17.43 -17.99
N GLU A 58 -12.25 17.73 -17.23
CA GLU A 58 -12.18 17.75 -15.76
C GLU A 58 -11.78 16.40 -15.16
N GLU A 59 -12.35 15.30 -15.66
CA GLU A 59 -11.99 13.93 -15.24
C GLU A 59 -10.53 13.59 -15.58
N LEU A 60 -10.06 13.96 -16.78
CA LEU A 60 -8.66 13.72 -17.19
C LEU A 60 -7.68 14.45 -16.28
N PHE A 61 -7.97 15.69 -15.89
CA PHE A 61 -7.14 16.42 -14.94
C PHE A 61 -7.13 15.77 -13.55
N PHE A 62 -8.29 15.33 -13.06
CA PHE A 62 -8.37 14.61 -11.78
C PHE A 62 -7.61 13.29 -11.82
N MET A 63 -7.75 12.52 -12.90
CA MET A 63 -7.05 11.26 -13.07
C MET A 63 -5.54 11.47 -13.15
N LYS A 64 -5.08 12.50 -13.88
CA LYS A 64 -3.66 12.87 -13.94
C LYS A 64 -3.09 13.18 -12.55
N GLU A 65 -3.81 13.93 -11.73
CA GLU A 65 -3.38 14.24 -10.37
C GLU A 65 -3.37 12.99 -9.48
N THR A 66 -4.37 12.13 -9.63
CA THR A 66 -4.43 10.84 -8.92
C THR A 66 -3.28 9.93 -9.31
N MET A 67 -2.95 9.84 -10.60
CA MET A 67 -1.79 9.08 -11.10
C MET A 67 -0.49 9.61 -10.51
N LYS A 68 -0.28 10.93 -10.50
CA LYS A 68 0.91 11.54 -9.90
C LYS A 68 1.05 11.21 -8.41
N ASN A 69 -0.06 11.25 -7.67
CA ASN A 69 -0.08 10.88 -6.26
C ASN A 69 0.18 9.38 -6.03
N LEU A 70 -0.34 8.52 -6.90
CA LEU A 70 -0.06 7.08 -6.87
C LEU A 70 1.40 6.79 -7.19
N GLU A 71 1.97 7.42 -8.21
CA GLU A 71 3.39 7.30 -8.55
C GLU A 71 4.29 7.68 -7.37
N MET A 72 3.97 8.78 -6.68
CA MET A 72 4.71 9.21 -5.48
C MET A 72 4.62 8.15 -4.37
N LYS A 73 3.42 7.63 -4.09
CA LYS A 73 3.23 6.58 -3.08
C LYS A 73 3.96 5.28 -3.45
N THR A 74 3.94 4.90 -4.72
CA THR A 74 4.66 3.72 -5.22
C THR A 74 6.16 3.85 -4.96
N ARG A 75 6.77 5.01 -5.27
CA ARG A 75 8.19 5.27 -4.98
C ARG A 75 8.49 5.18 -3.48
N THR A 76 7.64 5.76 -2.63
CA THR A 76 7.82 5.66 -1.17
C THR A 76 7.73 4.21 -0.68
N CYS A 77 6.82 3.42 -1.23
CA CYS A 77 6.74 2.00 -0.92
C CYS A 77 7.99 1.24 -1.38
N GLU A 78 8.49 1.52 -2.59
CA GLU A 78 9.73 0.93 -3.12
C GLU A 78 10.93 1.24 -2.20
N ASP A 79 11.08 2.49 -1.77
CA ASP A 79 12.13 2.90 -0.84
C ASP A 79 12.03 2.16 0.50
N MET A 80 10.82 2.01 1.04
CA MET A 80 10.57 1.31 2.30
C MET A 80 10.89 -0.19 2.18
N VAL A 81 10.50 -0.83 1.09
CA VAL A 81 10.82 -2.24 0.81
C VAL A 81 12.33 -2.43 0.73
N ASN A 82 13.04 -1.56 0.02
CA ASN A 82 14.50 -1.60 -0.08
C ASN A 82 15.20 -1.45 1.28
N CYS A 83 14.66 -0.61 2.18
CA CYS A 83 15.16 -0.51 3.55
C CYS A 83 14.93 -1.80 4.35
N ILE A 84 13.71 -2.35 4.29
CA ILE A 84 13.37 -3.61 4.97
C ILE A 84 14.23 -4.77 4.47
N GLU A 85 14.51 -4.85 3.16
CA GLU A 85 15.38 -5.87 2.60
C GLU A 85 16.82 -5.81 3.16
N LYS A 86 17.35 -4.60 3.37
CA LYS A 86 18.66 -4.40 4.01
C LYS A 86 18.62 -4.87 5.47
N ASP A 87 17.62 -4.46 6.24
CA ASP A 87 17.47 -4.87 7.64
C ASP A 87 17.34 -6.40 7.77
N ILE A 88 16.59 -7.05 6.88
CA ILE A 88 16.50 -8.52 6.83
C ILE A 88 17.87 -9.15 6.58
N LYS A 89 18.68 -8.56 5.68
CA LYS A 89 20.03 -9.07 5.39
C LYS A 89 20.94 -8.93 6.60
N ASP A 90 20.88 -7.80 7.30
CA ASP A 90 21.70 -7.52 8.48
C ASP A 90 21.30 -8.42 9.66
N LEU A 91 20.00 -8.57 9.92
CA LEU A 91 19.48 -9.50 10.93
C LEU A 91 19.90 -10.95 10.66
N LYS A 92 19.90 -11.38 9.38
CA LYS A 92 20.44 -12.70 9.01
C LYS A 92 21.94 -12.83 9.30
N MET A 93 22.72 -11.76 9.16
CA MET A 93 24.15 -11.79 9.49
C MET A 93 24.36 -11.94 10.99
N VAL A 94 23.61 -11.18 11.79
CA VAL A 94 23.64 -11.25 13.25
C VAL A 94 23.20 -12.63 13.74
N GLY A 95 22.12 -13.19 13.17
CA GLY A 95 21.66 -14.54 13.48
C GLY A 95 22.74 -15.61 13.28
N ARG A 96 23.46 -15.56 12.15
CA ARG A 96 24.62 -16.44 11.90
C ARG A 96 25.77 -16.24 12.90
N GLY A 97 25.94 -15.03 13.42
CA GLY A 97 26.92 -14.74 14.48
C GLY A 97 26.58 -15.51 15.75
N TYR A 98 25.34 -15.38 16.23
CA TYR A 98 24.87 -16.10 17.42
C TYR A 98 24.91 -17.62 17.24
N GLU A 99 24.60 -18.15 16.05
CA GLU A 99 24.73 -19.60 15.77
C GLU A 99 26.17 -20.09 15.99
N LYS A 100 27.18 -19.33 15.55
CA LYS A 100 28.60 -19.69 15.74
C LYS A 100 29.03 -19.61 17.20
N GLU A 101 28.60 -18.56 17.90
CA GLU A 101 28.87 -18.42 19.34
C GLU A 101 28.22 -19.56 20.13
N MET A 102 27.00 -19.96 19.78
CA MET A 102 26.29 -21.07 20.39
C MET A 102 27.03 -22.40 20.17
N GLU A 103 27.53 -22.68 18.97
CA GLU A 103 28.31 -23.89 18.70
C GLU A 103 29.66 -23.89 19.44
N THR A 104 30.29 -22.73 19.59
CA THR A 104 31.52 -22.58 20.40
C THR A 104 31.25 -22.87 21.87
N MET A 105 30.23 -22.22 22.44
CA MET A 105 29.81 -22.43 23.83
C MET A 105 29.44 -23.89 24.09
N LYS A 106 28.73 -24.53 23.16
CA LYS A 106 28.36 -25.95 23.24
C LYS A 106 29.59 -26.86 23.24
N ALA A 107 30.65 -26.52 22.51
CA ALA A 107 31.92 -27.24 22.55
C ALA A 107 32.61 -27.08 23.91
N GLU A 108 32.65 -25.87 24.47
CA GLU A 108 33.21 -25.61 25.80
C GLU A 108 32.46 -26.37 26.89
N VAL A 109 31.13 -26.42 26.84
CA VAL A 109 30.31 -27.21 27.78
C VAL A 109 30.64 -28.70 27.69
N ARG A 110 30.90 -29.24 26.49
CA ARG A 110 31.35 -30.64 26.33
C ARG A 110 32.70 -30.86 27.01
N LEU A 111 33.66 -29.94 26.85
CA LEU A 111 34.96 -30.03 27.50
C LEU A 111 34.85 -29.95 29.03
N LEU A 112 34.06 -29.01 29.55
CA LEU A 112 33.79 -28.89 30.98
C LEU A 112 33.19 -30.18 31.55
N LYS A 113 32.25 -30.79 30.81
CA LYS A 113 31.68 -32.10 31.20
C LYS A 113 32.76 -33.19 31.28
N CYS A 114 33.68 -33.27 30.32
CA CYS A 114 34.80 -34.21 30.36
C CYS A 114 35.70 -33.99 31.59
N MET A 115 36.02 -32.73 31.90
CA MET A 115 36.86 -32.39 33.07
C MET A 115 36.20 -32.79 34.39
N ILE A 116 34.89 -32.56 34.54
CA ILE A 116 34.13 -32.96 35.73
C ILE A 116 34.16 -34.49 35.89
N VAL A 117 33.92 -35.24 34.82
CA VAL A 117 33.96 -36.71 34.85
C VAL A 117 35.34 -37.22 35.27
N CYS A 118 36.42 -36.70 34.66
CA CYS A 118 37.79 -37.05 35.04
C CYS A 118 38.07 -36.74 36.52
N GLY A 119 37.65 -35.56 37.00
CA GLY A 119 37.82 -35.16 38.39
C GLY A 119 37.13 -36.11 39.37
N VAL A 120 35.89 -36.53 39.08
CA VAL A 120 35.15 -37.51 39.90
C VAL A 120 35.84 -38.88 39.91
N VAL A 121 36.34 -39.35 38.76
CA VAL A 121 37.06 -40.64 38.67
C VAL A 121 38.35 -40.61 39.48
N VAL A 122 39.15 -39.55 39.36
CA VAL A 122 40.39 -39.38 40.13
C VAL A 122 40.10 -39.32 41.63
N PHE A 123 39.08 -38.55 42.03
CA PHE A 123 38.65 -38.46 43.43
C PHE A 123 38.23 -39.83 43.97
N ALA A 124 37.34 -40.54 43.28
CA ALA A 124 36.90 -41.88 43.69
C ALA A 124 38.06 -42.88 43.79
N GLY A 125 39.02 -42.84 42.85
CA GLY A 125 40.23 -43.68 42.88
C GLY A 125 41.13 -43.38 44.08
N TYR A 126 41.33 -42.11 44.41
CA TYR A 126 42.10 -41.69 45.58
C TYR A 126 41.49 -42.22 46.89
N PHE A 127 40.19 -42.05 47.09
CA PHE A 127 39.50 -42.54 48.30
C PHE A 127 39.55 -44.07 48.43
N ARG A 128 39.51 -44.81 47.32
CA ARG A 128 39.61 -46.28 47.34
C ARG A 128 41.01 -46.80 47.61
N PHE A 129 42.05 -46.01 47.33
CA PHE A 129 43.44 -46.37 47.60
C PHE A 129 43.88 -45.98 49.03
N CYS A 130 43.31 -44.90 49.57
CA CYS A 130 43.66 -44.37 50.89
C CYS A 130 42.77 -44.87 52.05
N ALA A 131 41.64 -45.55 51.79
CA ALA A 131 40.76 -46.18 52.78
C ALA A 131 40.92 -47.70 52.77
#